data_AF-A0A6N3DJ69-F1
#
_entry.id   AF-A0A6N3DJ69-F1
#
_cell.length_a   1.000
_cell.length_b   1.000
_cell.length_c   1.000
_cell.angle_alpha   90.00
_cell.angle_beta   90.00
_cell.angle_gamma   90.00
#
_symmetry.space_group_name_H-M   'P 1'
#
loop_
_entity.id
_entity.type
_entity.pdbx_description
1 polymer ?
#
loop_
_entity_poly.entity_id
_entity_poly.type
_entity_poly.pdbx_seq_one_letter_code
_entity_poly.pdbx_strand_id
1 'polypeptide(L)' 'MNNYNLIMRLQAKMQDPRFAERFNRIASELNSIPGVQQEVLRIAQIDDEKRREKAISRLPDRVKQLVREIVSLLND' A
#
# COMPACT_ATOMS: atom_id res chain seq x y z
N MET A 1 10.14 11.30 1.71
CA MET A 1 10.69 10.29 2.65
C MET A 1 11.33 9.18 1.82
N ASN A 2 12.54 8.73 2.15
CA ASN A 2 13.30 7.78 1.33
C ASN A 2 12.70 6.36 1.42
N ASN A 3 12.53 5.65 0.30
CA ASN A 3 11.85 4.34 0.20
C ASN A 3 12.37 3.28 1.17
N TYR A 4 13.66 3.34 1.52
CA TYR A 4 14.28 2.48 2.54
C TYR A 4 13.58 2.54 3.89
N ASN A 5 13.14 3.73 4.30
CA ASN A 5 12.51 3.95 5.60
C ASN A 5 11.09 3.35 5.65
N LEU A 6 10.41 3.28 4.50
CA LEU A 6 9.08 2.65 4.39
C LEU A 6 9.18 1.13 4.54
N ILE A 7 10.12 0.49 3.84
CA ILE A 7 10.31 -0.97 3.92
C ILE A 7 10.73 -1.38 5.33
N MET A 8 11.64 -0.64 5.97
CA MET A 8 12.04 -0.93 7.36
C MET A 8 10.88 -0.74 8.35
N ARG A 9 10.08 0.32 8.23
CA ARG A 9 8.89 0.52 9.07
C ARG A 9 7.85 -0.57 8.87
N LEU A 10 7.63 -0.99 7.63
CA LEU A 10 6.74 -2.10 7.31
C LEU A 10 7.24 -3.39 7.96
N GLN A 11 8.52 -3.74 7.79
CA GLN A 11 9.12 -4.92 8.41
C GLN A 11 9.02 -4.89 9.94
N ALA A 12 9.22 -3.72 10.56
CA ALA A 12 9.04 -3.57 12.01
C ALA A 12 7.58 -3.78 12.44
N LYS A 13 6.62 -3.20 11.73
CA LYS A 13 5.18 -3.39 12.01
C LYS A 13 4.70 -4.82 11.75
N MET A 14 5.30 -5.53 10.79
CA MET A 14 5.02 -6.94 10.53
C MET A 14 5.38 -7.87 11.70
N GLN A 15 6.14 -7.39 12.70
CA GLN A 15 6.36 -8.14 13.95
C GLN A 15 5.12 -8.15 14.85
N ASP A 16 4.19 -7.20 14.70
CA ASP A 16 2.90 -7.23 15.36
C ASP A 16 1.96 -8.21 14.62
N PRO A 17 1.53 -9.31 15.25
CA PRO A 17 0.68 -10.31 14.60
C PRO A 17 -0.67 -9.74 14.14
N ARG A 18 -1.23 -8.75 14.85
CA ARG A 18 -2.51 -8.11 14.45
C ARG A 18 -2.33 -7.25 13.21
N PHE A 19 -1.21 -6.52 13.14
CA PHE A 19 -0.85 -5.76 11.96
C PHE A 19 -0.58 -6.70 10.78
N ALA A 20 0.23 -7.74 10.99
CA ALA A 20 0.61 -8.70 9.95
C ALA A 20 -0.59 -9.42 9.36
N GLU A 21 -1.55 -9.84 10.19
CA GLU A 21 -2.80 -10.47 9.71
C GLU A 21 -3.59 -9.53 8.80
N ARG A 22 -3.82 -8.28 9.24
CA ARG A 22 -4.54 -7.28 8.44
C ARG A 22 -3.81 -6.93 7.15
N PHE A 23 -2.51 -6.71 7.23
CA PHE A 23 -1.68 -6.43 6.05
C PHE A 23 -1.72 -7.59 5.05
N ASN A 24 -1.55 -8.83 5.52
CA ASN A 24 -1.58 -10.02 4.65
C ASN A 24 -2.95 -10.20 3.99
N ARG A 25 -4.05 -9.89 4.69
CA ARG A 25 -5.39 -9.91 4.10
C ARG A 25 -5.52 -8.91 2.95
N ILE A 26 -5.10 -7.66 3.19
CA ILE A 26 -5.16 -6.60 2.17
C ILE A 26 -4.23 -6.93 0.99
N ALA A 27 -3.02 -7.41 1.26
CA ALA A 27 -2.07 -7.84 0.24
C ALA A 27 -2.62 -9.02 -0.59
N SER A 28 -3.30 -9.98 0.05
CA SER A 28 -3.97 -11.08 -0.63
C SER A 28 -5.10 -10.58 -1.55
N GLU A 29 -5.91 -9.62 -1.07
CA GLU A 29 -6.94 -8.99 -1.91
C GLU A 29 -6.33 -8.21 -3.09
N LEU A 30 -5.25 -7.46 -2.88
CA LEU A 30 -4.55 -6.77 -3.96
C LEU A 30 -3.97 -7.76 -5.00
N ASN A 31 -3.41 -8.88 -4.54
CA ASN A 31 -2.87 -9.94 -5.40
C ASN A 31 -3.96 -10.68 -6.19
N SER A 32 -5.18 -10.71 -5.66
CA SER A 32 -6.34 -11.30 -6.35
C SER A 32 -6.78 -10.48 -7.57
N ILE A 33 -6.35 -9.22 -7.68
CA ILE A 33 -6.69 -8.33 -8.78
C ILE A 33 -5.53 -8.33 -9.80
N PRO A 34 -5.73 -8.89 -11.01
CA PRO A 34 -4.68 -8.97 -12.01
C PRO A 34 -4.13 -7.58 -12.37
N GLY A 35 -2.80 -7.46 -12.43
CA GLY A 35 -2.10 -6.22 -12.81
C GLY A 35 -2.00 -5.15 -11.72
N VAL A 36 -2.69 -5.30 -10.58
CA VAL A 36 -2.69 -4.30 -9.50
C VAL A 36 -1.36 -4.21 -8.78
N GLN A 37 -0.65 -5.31 -8.56
CA GLN A 37 0.70 -5.27 -7.95
C GLN A 37 1.64 -4.31 -8.67
N GLN A 38 1.69 -4.39 -10.00
CA GLN A 38 2.59 -3.55 -10.81
C GLN A 38 2.18 -2.08 -10.73
N GLU A 39 0.87 -1.81 -10.74
CA GLU A 39 0.35 -0.44 -10.66
C GLU A 39 0.58 0.16 -9.26
N VAL A 40 0.38 -0.61 -8.19
CA VAL A 40 0.65 -0.16 -6.82
C VAL A 40 2.14 0.13 -6.60
N LEU A 41 3.03 -0.74 -7.10
CA LEU A 41 4.47 -0.49 -7.04
C LEU A 41 4.87 0.76 -7.82
N ARG A 42 4.30 0.95 -9.02
CA ARG A 42 4.52 2.16 -9.82
C ARG A 42 4.07 3.41 -9.08
N ILE A 43 2.92 3.38 -8.43
CA ILE A 43 2.36 4.50 -7.66
C ILE A 43 3.21 4.81 -6.43
N ALA A 44 3.66 3.79 -5.70
CA ALA A 44 4.50 3.96 -4.51
C ALA A 44 5.85 4.63 -4.83
N GLN A 45 6.35 4.48 -6.06
CA GLN A 45 7.58 5.12 -6.54
C GLN A 45 7.39 6.58 -6.97
N ILE A 46 6.16 7.09 -7.05
CA ILE A 46 5.92 8.48 -7.42
C ILE A 46 6.26 9.38 -6.24
N ASP A 47 7.35 10.15 -6.32
CA ASP A 47 7.76 11.09 -5.27
C ASP A 47 6.79 12.28 -5.09
N ASP A 48 6.16 12.74 -6.18
CA ASP A 48 5.22 13.86 -6.17
C ASP A 48 3.84 13.44 -5.62
N GLU A 49 3.43 14.07 -4.52
CA GLU A 49 2.19 13.74 -3.81
C GLU A 49 0.94 13.92 -4.68
N LYS A 50 0.84 15.02 -5.45
CA LYS A 50 -0.28 15.26 -6.37
C LYS A 50 -0.37 14.21 -7.47
N ARG A 51 0.76 13.82 -8.05
CA ARG A 51 0.83 12.78 -9.09
C ARG A 51 0.47 11.41 -8.50
N ARG A 52 0.91 11.13 -7.27
CA ARG A 52 0.58 9.90 -6.55
C ARG A 52 -0.91 9.81 -6.30
N GLU A 53 -1.53 10.85 -5.76
CA GLU A 53 -2.99 10.90 -5.55
C GLU A 53 -3.78 10.74 -6.85
N LYS A 54 -3.33 11.39 -7.93
CA LYS A 54 -3.96 11.26 -9.25
C LYS A 54 -3.82 9.85 -9.84
N ALA A 55 -2.73 9.16 -9.54
CA ALA A 55 -2.53 7.78 -9.97
C ALA A 55 -3.37 6.81 -9.12
N ILE A 56 -3.46 7.06 -7.80
CA ILE A 56 -4.37 6.32 -6.90
C ILE A 56 -5.83 6.51 -7.34
N SER A 57 -6.24 7.72 -7.72
CA SER A 57 -7.63 7.99 -8.11
C SER A 57 -8.06 7.26 -9.38
N ARG A 58 -7.10 6.83 -10.21
CA ARG A 58 -7.33 6.02 -11.42
C ARG A 58 -7.41 4.51 -11.15
N LEU A 59 -7.04 4.07 -9.96
CA LEU A 59 -7.21 2.67 -9.58
C LEU A 59 -8.70 2.31 -9.51
N PRO A 60 -9.08 1.03 -9.65
CA PRO A 60 -10.43 0.59 -9.31
C PRO A 60 -10.78 0.98 -7.87
N ASP A 61 -12.05 1.29 -7.58
CA ASP A 61 -12.47 1.76 -6.25
C ASP A 61 -12.07 0.80 -5.13
N ARG A 62 -12.14 -0.50 -5.40
CA ARG A 62 -11.70 -1.54 -4.46
C ARG A 62 -10.21 -1.42 -4.12
N VAL A 63 -9.35 -1.14 -5.10
CA VAL A 63 -7.90 -0.96 -4.88
C VAL A 63 -7.62 0.34 -4.12
N LYS A 64 -8.34 1.43 -4.40
CA LYS A 64 -8.21 2.69 -3.64
C LYS A 64 -8.49 2.48 -2.16
N GLN A 65 -9.54 1.72 -1.84
CA GLN A 65 -9.89 1.40 -0.47
C GLN A 65 -8.78 0.61 0.23
N LEU A 66 -8.28 -0.46 -0.41
CA LEU A 66 -7.21 -1.30 0.11
C LEU A 66 -5.90 -0.51 0.34
N VAL A 67 -5.53 0.38 -0.59
CA VAL A 67 -4.34 1.24 -0.44
C VAL A 67 -4.51 2.24 0.71
N ARG A 68 -5.69 2.85 0.85
CA ARG A 68 -5.99 3.76 1.97
C ARG A 68 -5.93 3.04 3.32
N GLU A 69 -6.39 1.80 3.37
CA GLU A 69 -6.36 0.98 4.59
C GLU A 69 -4.93 0.64 4.99
N ILE A 70 -4.04 0.29 4.03
CA ILE A 70 -2.60 0.11 4.29
C ILE A 70 -1.96 1.40 4.82
N VAL A 71 -2.24 2.54 4.19
CA VAL A 71 -1.68 3.83 4.61
C VAL A 71 -2.13 4.18 6.03
N SER A 72 -3.41 3.93 6.36
CA SER A 72 -3.92 4.11 7.72
C SER A 72 -3.21 3.19 8.72
N LEU A 73 -3.08 1.90 8.40
CA LEU A 73 -2.39 0.90 9.24
C LEU A 73 -0.92 1.25 9.51
N LEU A 74 -0.25 1.89 8.55
CA LEU A 74 1.14 2.32 8.69
C LEU A 74 1.30 3.60 9.51
N ASN A 75 0.24 4.40 9.66
CA ASN A 75 0.24 5.67 10.40
C ASN A 75 -0.33 5.56 11.84
N ASP A 76 -1.05 4.48 12.15
CA ASP A 76 -1.38 4.06 13.53
C ASP A 76 -0.11 3.67 14.32
#